data_AF-A0A661Z1X5-F1
#
_entry.id   AF-A0A661Z1X5-F1
#
_cell.length_a   1.000
_cell.length_b   1.000
_cell.length_c   1.000
_cell.angle_alpha   90.00
_cell.angle_beta   90.00
_cell.angle_gamma   90.00
#
_symmetry.space_group_name_H-M   'P 1'
#
loop_
_entity.id
_entity.type
_entity.pdbx_description
1 polymer ?
#
loop_
_entity_poly.entity_id
_entity_poly.type
_entity_poly.pdbx_seq_one_letter_code
_entity_poly.pdbx_strand_id
1 'polypeptide(L)'
;EDYRLVGGVNIKPNLKNNEYFLTFSDYKNRIDKDYTFHRNILEGYGSRGELVLHKIHEIFVKVGIPINNVKGFRVTMGMRNDIAVTKSFGTAKSLSDPDVMTFNSILRGEYVFDNTRKGGSNILFGTRYKIFGEYYQPMGDLNNNLFVVGFDFRKYIQIHKSFVWANRIAGSSSFGTQRLIYYMGGVDNWMFAKFNPHVQVDEEQDFIYQTLATNMRGFRQNIRNGNNFFLFNTELRFPLIKYFSPKPVKSAFWNNFMIIGFGDIGTAWTGPNPFSDKNALFKKNIYQNPVEITIINQDDPIVGGYGLGLRSTIFGYYIRADWAWGVVNGIPANKPMFNLSLSLDF
;
A
#
# COMPACT_ATOMS: atom_id res chain seq x y z
N GLU A 1 -21.74 -18.14 12.27
CA GLU A 1 -22.54 -17.01 11.79
C GLU A 1 -22.59 -17.16 10.29
N ASP A 2 -23.73 -17.60 9.77
CA ASP A 2 -23.82 -18.12 8.40
C ASP A 2 -23.99 -16.99 7.37
N TYR A 3 -24.56 -15.87 7.81
CA TYR A 3 -24.75 -14.67 6.99
C TYR A 3 -24.31 -13.46 7.79
N ARG A 4 -23.64 -12.53 7.12
CA ARG A 4 -23.19 -11.28 7.73
C ARG A 4 -23.41 -10.13 6.78
N LEU A 5 -23.97 -9.03 7.28
CA LEU A 5 -24.10 -7.78 6.56
C LEU A 5 -23.25 -6.72 7.26
N VAL A 6 -22.33 -6.11 6.51
CA VAL A 6 -21.48 -5.03 7.01
C VAL A 6 -21.66 -3.82 6.11
N GLY A 7 -22.08 -2.71 6.69
CA GLY A 7 -22.13 -1.42 6.03
C GLY A 7 -21.24 -0.42 6.73
N GLY A 8 -20.68 0.50 5.96
CA GLY A 8 -19.93 1.62 6.50
C GLY A 8 -20.18 2.86 5.68
N VAL A 9 -20.18 3.99 6.37
CA VAL A 9 -20.51 5.30 5.81
C VAL A 9 -19.52 6.30 6.36
N ASN A 10 -18.86 7.03 5.48
CA ASN A 10 -17.99 8.14 5.82
C ASN A 10 -18.56 9.40 5.16
N ILE A 11 -19.16 10.25 5.99
CA ILE A 11 -19.77 11.51 5.57
C ILE A 11 -18.89 12.64 6.07
N LYS A 12 -18.30 13.40 5.16
CA LYS A 12 -17.61 14.64 5.54
C LYS A 12 -18.66 15.72 5.85
N PRO A 13 -18.40 16.64 6.79
CA PRO A 13 -19.35 17.70 7.16
C PRO A 13 -19.83 18.56 5.99
N ASN A 14 -19.03 18.64 4.92
CA ASN A 14 -19.38 19.38 3.71
C ASN A 14 -20.37 18.63 2.79
N LEU A 15 -20.72 17.38 3.08
CA LEU A 15 -21.59 16.46 2.32
C LEU A 15 -21.19 16.25 0.84
N LYS A 16 -20.05 16.79 0.41
CA LYS A 16 -19.57 16.76 -0.97
C LYS A 16 -18.78 15.49 -1.26
N ASN A 17 -18.00 15.03 -0.29
CA ASN A 17 -17.20 13.81 -0.40
C ASN A 17 -17.77 12.80 0.58
N ASN A 18 -18.50 11.83 0.03
CA ASN A 18 -19.12 10.77 0.80
C ASN A 18 -18.65 9.43 0.24
N GLU A 19 -18.43 8.49 1.14
CA GLU A 19 -18.05 7.12 0.84
C GLU A 19 -19.03 6.19 1.55
N TYR A 20 -19.54 5.22 0.81
CA TYR A 20 -20.46 4.22 1.32
C TYR A 20 -20.02 2.86 0.81
N PHE A 21 -20.02 1.86 1.68
CA PHE A 21 -19.89 0.47 1.25
C PHE A 21 -20.92 -0.40 1.95
N LEU A 22 -21.33 -1.43 1.25
CA LEU A 22 -22.17 -2.50 1.76
C LEU A 22 -21.57 -3.83 1.32
N THR A 23 -21.33 -4.72 2.26
CA THR A 23 -20.87 -6.08 1.98
C THR A 23 -21.83 -7.08 2.60
N PHE A 24 -22.37 -7.95 1.77
CA PHE A 24 -23.11 -9.12 2.18
C PHE A 24 -22.23 -10.35 2.05
N SER A 25 -22.08 -11.10 3.15
CA SER A 25 -21.26 -12.30 3.21
C SER A 25 -22.12 -13.53 3.51
N ASP A 26 -21.94 -14.57 2.70
CA ASP A 26 -22.55 -15.89 2.83
C ASP A 26 -21.45 -16.92 3.12
N TYR A 27 -21.46 -17.44 4.34
CA TYR A 27 -20.55 -18.46 4.87
C TYR A 27 -21.29 -19.77 5.23
N LYS A 28 -22.54 -19.94 4.77
CA LYS A 28 -23.35 -21.12 5.08
C LYS A 28 -22.73 -22.42 4.54
N ASN A 29 -22.08 -22.32 3.38
CA ASN A 29 -21.45 -23.45 2.71
C ASN A 29 -19.93 -23.39 2.85
N ARG A 30 -19.24 -24.47 2.41
CA ARG A 30 -17.77 -24.52 2.40
C ARG A 30 -17.11 -23.40 1.57
N ILE A 31 -17.81 -22.85 0.59
CA ILE A 31 -17.31 -21.77 -0.25
C ILE A 31 -17.82 -20.46 0.35
N ASP A 32 -16.88 -19.63 0.77
CA ASP A 32 -17.16 -18.30 1.29
C ASP A 32 -17.49 -17.36 0.13
N LYS A 33 -18.54 -16.57 0.24
CA LYS A 33 -18.93 -15.59 -0.79
C LYS A 33 -19.14 -14.23 -0.14
N ASP A 34 -18.43 -13.23 -0.64
CA ASP A 34 -18.63 -11.84 -0.26
C ASP A 34 -19.08 -11.04 -1.50
N TYR A 35 -20.18 -10.31 -1.37
CA TYR A 35 -20.71 -9.40 -2.37
C TYR A 35 -20.57 -7.98 -1.84
N THR A 36 -19.74 -7.16 -2.47
CA THR A 36 -19.45 -5.80 -2.02
C THR A 36 -19.89 -4.80 -3.06
N PHE A 37 -20.69 -3.84 -2.64
CA PHE A 37 -20.94 -2.60 -3.36
C PHE A 37 -20.19 -1.48 -2.65
N HIS A 38 -19.43 -0.70 -3.41
CA HIS A 38 -18.67 0.43 -2.91
C HIS A 38 -18.90 1.65 -3.79
N ARG A 39 -19.16 2.78 -3.17
CA ARG A 39 -19.32 4.07 -3.82
C ARG A 39 -18.46 5.10 -3.13
N ASN A 40 -17.64 5.79 -3.91
CA ASN A 40 -16.78 6.84 -3.42
C ASN A 40 -16.87 8.08 -4.32
N ILE A 41 -16.81 9.26 -3.70
CA ILE A 41 -16.77 10.55 -4.39
C ILE A 41 -15.44 11.22 -4.05
N LEU A 42 -14.61 11.39 -5.09
CA LEU A 42 -13.33 12.05 -5.00
C LEU A 42 -13.35 13.36 -5.79
N GLU A 43 -12.66 14.35 -5.27
CA GLU A 43 -12.50 15.65 -5.93
C GLU A 43 -11.01 15.87 -6.15
N GLY A 44 -10.65 16.26 -7.37
CA GLY A 44 -9.28 16.49 -7.78
C GLY A 44 -9.18 17.67 -8.73
N TYR A 45 -7.95 17.96 -9.15
CA TYR A 45 -7.67 18.96 -10.17
C TYR A 45 -7.28 18.23 -11.46
N GLY A 46 -7.90 18.62 -12.57
CA GLY A 46 -7.57 18.17 -13.90
C GLY A 46 -6.33 18.88 -14.46
N SER A 47 -5.96 18.50 -15.68
CA SER A 47 -4.72 18.92 -16.33
C SER A 47 -4.59 20.44 -16.56
N ARG A 48 -5.70 21.16 -16.65
CA ARG A 48 -5.72 22.63 -16.85
C ARG A 48 -6.10 23.38 -15.57
N GLY A 49 -6.07 22.70 -14.41
CA GLY A 49 -6.43 23.26 -13.11
C GLY A 49 -7.94 23.29 -12.83
N GLU A 50 -8.76 22.72 -13.70
CA GLU A 50 -10.20 22.54 -13.51
C GLU A 50 -10.49 21.58 -12.36
N LEU A 51 -11.56 21.84 -11.62
CA LEU A 51 -11.98 20.99 -10.53
C LEU A 51 -12.77 19.81 -11.11
N VAL A 52 -12.28 18.58 -10.97
CA VAL A 52 -12.94 17.37 -11.49
C VAL A 52 -13.50 16.56 -10.33
N LEU A 53 -14.78 16.18 -10.46
CA LEU A 53 -15.45 15.32 -9.50
C LEU A 53 -15.58 13.91 -10.07
N HIS A 54 -14.93 12.96 -9.42
CA HIS A 54 -15.01 11.54 -9.74
C HIS A 54 -16.09 10.87 -8.89
N LYS A 55 -17.09 10.30 -9.56
CA LYS A 55 -18.12 9.46 -8.93
C LYS A 55 -17.82 8.00 -9.26
N ILE A 56 -17.16 7.32 -8.33
CA ILE A 56 -16.69 5.96 -8.52
C ILE A 56 -17.73 4.99 -7.94
N HIS A 57 -18.15 4.02 -8.75
CA HIS A 57 -19.02 2.93 -8.37
C HIS A 57 -18.32 1.61 -8.65
N GLU A 58 -18.22 0.76 -7.64
CA GLU A 58 -17.53 -0.50 -7.70
C GLU A 58 -18.43 -1.62 -7.17
N ILE A 59 -18.45 -2.73 -7.90
CA ILE A 59 -19.09 -3.97 -7.48
C ILE A 59 -18.00 -5.03 -7.48
N PHE A 60 -17.89 -5.76 -6.38
CA PHE A 60 -16.98 -6.89 -6.24
C PHE A 60 -17.74 -8.13 -5.80
N VAL A 61 -17.41 -9.25 -6.41
CA VAL A 61 -17.80 -10.59 -5.96
C VAL A 61 -16.52 -11.34 -5.64
N LYS A 62 -16.37 -11.73 -4.38
CA LYS A 62 -15.22 -12.45 -3.88
C LYS A 62 -15.65 -13.84 -3.42
N VAL A 63 -14.95 -14.85 -3.91
CA VAL A 63 -15.19 -16.26 -3.63
C VAL A 63 -13.95 -16.84 -2.97
N GLY A 64 -14.11 -17.37 -1.75
CA GLY A 64 -13.07 -18.06 -1.00
C GLY A 64 -13.27 -19.58 -1.07
N ILE A 65 -12.23 -20.30 -1.49
CA ILE A 65 -12.24 -21.77 -1.58
C ILE A 65 -11.21 -22.31 -0.58
N PRO A 66 -11.64 -22.69 0.64
CA PRO A 66 -10.75 -23.22 1.66
C PRO A 66 -10.32 -24.67 1.33
N ILE A 67 -9.00 -24.87 1.24
CA ILE A 67 -8.41 -26.20 1.07
C ILE A 67 -8.34 -26.89 2.44
N ASN A 68 -7.86 -26.16 3.45
CA ASN A 68 -7.88 -26.56 4.86
C ASN A 68 -7.94 -25.32 5.76
N ASN A 69 -7.79 -25.50 7.07
CA ASN A 69 -7.90 -24.41 8.06
C ASN A 69 -6.83 -23.31 7.95
N VAL A 70 -5.74 -23.55 7.20
CA VAL A 70 -4.59 -22.64 7.08
C VAL A 70 -4.30 -22.21 5.65
N LYS A 71 -4.87 -22.84 4.62
CA LYS A 71 -4.66 -22.48 3.20
C LYS A 71 -5.92 -22.51 2.37
N GLY A 72 -6.00 -21.60 1.41
CA GLY A 72 -7.12 -21.50 0.48
C GLY A 72 -6.82 -20.64 -0.74
N PHE A 73 -7.68 -20.75 -1.73
CA PHE A 73 -7.71 -19.85 -2.88
C PHE A 73 -8.78 -18.79 -2.69
N ARG A 74 -8.54 -17.60 -3.25
CA ARG A 74 -9.53 -16.52 -3.31
C ARG A 74 -9.56 -15.99 -4.73
N VAL A 75 -10.76 -15.81 -5.25
CA VAL A 75 -10.98 -15.18 -6.55
C VAL A 75 -11.90 -13.99 -6.32
N THR A 76 -11.48 -12.81 -6.76
CA THR A 76 -12.30 -11.60 -6.75
C THR A 76 -12.52 -11.15 -8.17
N MET A 77 -13.79 -10.99 -8.54
CA MET A 77 -14.21 -10.38 -9.78
C MET A 77 -14.81 -9.02 -9.45
N GLY A 78 -14.46 -8.00 -10.22
CA GLY A 78 -14.88 -6.63 -9.96
C GLY A 78 -15.22 -5.89 -11.24
N MET A 79 -16.12 -4.93 -11.11
CA MET A 79 -16.40 -3.93 -12.13
C MET A 79 -16.34 -2.56 -11.46
N ARG A 80 -15.63 -1.63 -12.10
CA ARG A 80 -15.50 -0.24 -11.67
C ARG A 80 -16.01 0.66 -12.78
N ASN A 81 -16.93 1.54 -12.43
CA ASN A 81 -17.38 2.64 -13.28
C ASN A 81 -16.97 3.97 -12.63
N ASP A 82 -16.17 4.76 -13.33
CA ASP A 82 -15.71 6.08 -12.91
C ASP A 82 -16.33 7.13 -13.84
N ILE A 83 -17.10 8.04 -13.26
CA ILE A 83 -17.70 9.16 -13.97
C ILE A 83 -16.98 10.43 -13.52
N ALA A 84 -16.16 10.98 -14.40
CA ALA A 84 -15.45 12.23 -14.19
C ALA A 84 -16.29 13.39 -14.73
N VAL A 85 -16.71 14.27 -13.82
CA VAL A 85 -17.51 15.47 -14.12
C VAL A 85 -16.66 16.71 -13.88
N THR A 86 -16.38 17.46 -14.93
CA THR A 86 -15.67 18.74 -14.82
C THR A 86 -16.59 19.79 -14.21
N LYS A 87 -16.23 20.34 -13.05
CA LYS A 87 -16.98 21.42 -12.41
C LYS A 87 -16.64 22.75 -13.04
N SER A 88 -17.65 23.63 -13.09
CA SER A 88 -17.48 25.00 -13.57
C SER A 88 -16.54 25.78 -12.66
N PHE A 89 -15.38 26.18 -13.15
CA PHE A 89 -14.43 27.05 -12.44
C PHE A 89 -14.00 28.21 -13.34
N GLY A 90 -14.58 29.39 -13.10
CA GLY A 90 -14.09 30.68 -13.60
C GLY A 90 -14.10 30.93 -15.12
N THR A 91 -14.39 29.94 -15.97
CA THR A 91 -14.41 30.08 -17.43
C THR A 91 -15.61 29.36 -18.04
N ALA A 92 -16.36 29.99 -18.94
CA ALA A 92 -17.56 29.42 -19.56
C ALA A 92 -17.34 28.10 -20.33
N LYS A 93 -16.08 27.75 -20.65
CA LYS A 93 -15.71 26.53 -21.40
C LYS A 93 -15.83 25.23 -20.59
N SER A 94 -15.68 25.26 -19.27
CA SER A 94 -15.76 24.03 -18.44
C SER A 94 -17.19 23.46 -18.35
N LEU A 95 -18.22 24.26 -18.67
CA LEU A 95 -19.61 23.80 -18.70
C LEU A 95 -19.94 23.01 -19.97
N SER A 96 -19.17 23.19 -21.04
CA SER A 96 -19.33 22.47 -22.31
C SER A 96 -18.51 21.18 -22.39
N ASP A 97 -17.66 20.89 -21.41
CA ASP A 97 -16.88 19.66 -21.39
C ASP A 97 -17.80 18.47 -21.06
N PRO A 98 -17.86 17.44 -21.93
CA PRO A 98 -18.71 16.28 -21.68
C PRO A 98 -18.16 15.45 -20.51
N ASP A 99 -19.07 14.81 -19.76
CA ASP A 99 -18.71 13.85 -18.73
C ASP A 99 -17.93 12.67 -19.35
N VAL A 100 -16.80 12.32 -18.74
CA VAL A 100 -15.97 11.19 -19.18
C VAL A 100 -16.31 9.98 -18.32
N MET A 101 -16.81 8.91 -18.94
CA MET A 101 -17.13 7.66 -18.28
C MET A 101 -16.08 6.60 -18.61
N THR A 102 -15.43 6.05 -17.60
CA THR A 102 -14.43 4.98 -17.74
C THR A 102 -14.93 3.73 -17.04
N PHE A 103 -14.99 2.62 -17.77
CA PHE A 103 -15.42 1.33 -17.23
C PHE A 103 -14.27 0.33 -17.27
N ASN A 104 -13.99 -0.31 -16.14
CA ASN A 104 -12.92 -1.29 -15.98
C ASN A 104 -13.45 -2.58 -15.36
N SER A 105 -13.08 -3.74 -15.91
CA SER A 105 -13.20 -5.02 -15.19
C SER A 105 -11.91 -5.35 -14.47
N ILE A 106 -12.05 -6.03 -13.35
CA ILE A 106 -10.98 -6.43 -12.44
C ILE A 106 -11.14 -7.91 -12.17
N LEU A 107 -10.08 -8.68 -12.34
CA LEU A 107 -10.01 -10.08 -11.94
C LEU A 107 -8.78 -10.27 -11.07
N ARG A 108 -8.95 -10.85 -9.89
CA ARG A 108 -7.87 -11.09 -8.93
C ARG A 108 -7.92 -12.53 -8.44
N GLY A 109 -6.80 -13.24 -8.55
CA GLY A 109 -6.60 -14.54 -7.94
C GLY A 109 -5.57 -14.45 -6.82
N GLU A 110 -5.83 -15.08 -5.69
CA GLU A 110 -4.89 -15.15 -4.57
C GLU A 110 -4.80 -16.56 -4.01
N TYR A 111 -3.59 -16.98 -3.69
CA TYR A 111 -3.33 -18.13 -2.82
C TYR A 111 -2.86 -17.62 -1.46
N VAL A 112 -3.54 -18.02 -0.39
CA VAL A 112 -3.23 -17.60 0.97
C VAL A 112 -2.84 -18.80 1.83
N PHE A 113 -1.85 -18.59 2.69
CA PHE A 113 -1.49 -19.49 3.78
C PHE A 113 -1.32 -18.67 5.07
N ASP A 114 -1.93 -19.10 6.16
CA ASP A 114 -1.79 -18.48 7.47
C ASP A 114 -1.84 -19.55 8.56
N ASN A 115 -0.71 -19.79 9.23
CA ASN A 115 -0.64 -20.62 10.44
C ASN A 115 -0.26 -19.82 11.68
N THR A 116 -0.48 -18.51 11.65
CA THR A 116 -0.08 -17.62 12.74
C THR A 116 -0.97 -17.78 13.96
N ARG A 117 -0.35 -17.77 15.14
CA ARG A 117 -1.00 -17.80 16.45
C ARG A 117 -0.85 -16.45 17.13
N LYS A 118 -1.93 -15.94 17.71
CA LYS A 118 -1.93 -14.65 18.42
C LYS A 118 -1.44 -14.85 19.86
N GLY A 119 -0.28 -14.26 20.18
CA GLY A 119 0.24 -14.16 21.55
C GLY A 119 -0.18 -12.88 22.28
N GLY A 120 -0.67 -11.89 21.54
CA GLY A 120 -1.13 -10.59 22.05
C GLY A 120 -1.42 -9.61 20.92
N SER A 121 -1.71 -8.35 21.26
CA SER A 121 -1.83 -7.29 20.25
C SER A 121 -0.48 -7.09 19.56
N ASN A 122 -0.46 -7.24 18.23
CA ASN A 122 0.76 -7.18 17.40
C ASN A 122 1.90 -8.15 17.78
N ILE A 123 1.58 -9.24 18.48
CA ILE A 123 2.51 -10.33 18.82
C ILE A 123 1.94 -11.61 18.19
N LEU A 124 2.55 -12.01 17.08
CA LEU A 124 2.19 -13.19 16.32
C LEU A 124 3.33 -14.21 16.37
N PHE A 125 3.00 -15.48 16.21
CA PHE A 125 3.98 -16.57 16.06
C PHE A 125 3.60 -17.44 14.88
N GLY A 126 4.54 -17.81 14.02
CA GLY A 126 4.28 -18.65 12.86
C GLY A 126 4.55 -17.92 11.55
N THR A 127 3.85 -18.32 10.49
CA THR A 127 4.11 -17.92 9.11
C THR A 127 2.79 -17.62 8.42
N ARG A 128 2.76 -16.54 7.66
CA ARG A 128 1.66 -16.25 6.74
C ARG A 128 2.23 -15.73 5.44
N TYR A 129 1.64 -16.12 4.33
CA TYR A 129 2.03 -15.59 3.04
C TYR A 129 0.86 -15.57 2.08
N LYS A 130 1.00 -14.74 1.06
CA LYS A 130 0.05 -14.56 0.00
C LYS A 130 0.79 -14.40 -1.31
N ILE A 131 0.33 -15.10 -2.34
CA ILE A 131 0.74 -14.89 -3.73
C ILE A 131 -0.51 -14.46 -4.47
N PHE A 132 -0.43 -13.42 -5.29
CA PHE A 132 -1.59 -12.89 -5.99
C PHE A 132 -1.24 -12.47 -7.42
N GLY A 133 -2.26 -12.53 -8.27
CA GLY A 133 -2.26 -11.99 -9.61
C GLY A 133 -3.55 -11.19 -9.83
N GLU A 134 -3.44 -10.04 -10.48
CA GLU A 134 -4.54 -9.15 -10.81
C GLU A 134 -4.49 -8.82 -12.29
N TYR A 135 -5.66 -8.74 -12.91
CA TYR A 135 -5.87 -8.36 -14.29
C TYR A 135 -6.92 -7.27 -14.35
N TYR A 136 -6.58 -6.18 -15.02
CA TYR A 136 -7.42 -5.03 -15.24
C TYR A 136 -7.63 -4.86 -16.73
N GLN A 137 -8.89 -4.81 -17.14
CA GLN A 137 -9.28 -4.60 -18.53
C GLN A 137 -10.18 -3.36 -18.62
N PRO A 138 -9.67 -2.25 -19.15
CA PRO A 138 -10.52 -1.16 -19.60
C PRO A 138 -11.49 -1.65 -20.68
N MET A 139 -12.78 -1.38 -20.50
CA MET A 139 -13.81 -1.73 -21.48
C MET A 139 -14.00 -0.66 -22.54
N GLY A 140 -13.50 0.56 -22.30
CA GLY A 140 -13.53 1.64 -23.30
C GLY A 140 -12.52 1.46 -24.44
N ASP A 141 -11.38 0.81 -24.15
CA ASP A 141 -10.38 0.43 -25.15
C ASP A 141 -9.82 -0.96 -24.81
N LEU A 142 -10.25 -1.96 -25.58
CA LEU A 142 -9.88 -3.36 -25.35
C LEU A 142 -8.42 -3.67 -25.71
N ASN A 143 -7.71 -2.77 -26.39
CA ASN A 143 -6.27 -2.92 -26.63
C ASN A 143 -5.47 -2.70 -25.34
N ASN A 144 -6.06 -2.00 -24.37
CA ASN A 144 -5.40 -1.72 -23.12
C ASN A 144 -5.58 -2.83 -22.10
N ASN A 145 -4.54 -3.11 -21.33
CA ASN A 145 -4.59 -4.02 -20.20
C ASN A 145 -3.50 -3.72 -19.18
N LEU A 146 -3.75 -4.14 -17.95
CA LEU A 146 -2.80 -4.12 -16.86
C LEU A 146 -2.83 -5.47 -16.13
N PHE A 147 -1.66 -6.06 -15.98
CA PHE A 147 -1.40 -7.22 -15.15
C PHE A 147 -0.55 -6.81 -13.96
N VAL A 148 -0.87 -7.34 -12.78
CA VAL A 148 -0.07 -7.18 -11.57
C VAL A 148 0.14 -8.55 -10.96
N VAL A 149 1.38 -8.90 -10.63
CA VAL A 149 1.70 -10.13 -9.90
C VAL A 149 2.57 -9.78 -8.72
N GLY A 150 2.32 -10.42 -7.58
CA GLY A 150 3.08 -10.13 -6.39
C GLY A 150 2.95 -11.18 -5.30
N PHE A 151 3.76 -11.00 -4.27
CA PHE A 151 3.77 -11.84 -3.09
C PHE A 151 4.05 -11.02 -1.84
N ASP A 152 3.55 -11.51 -0.71
CA ASP A 152 3.87 -11.02 0.63
C ASP A 152 4.07 -12.23 1.53
N PHE A 153 5.25 -12.37 2.13
CA PHE A 153 5.63 -13.44 3.03
C PHE A 153 6.04 -12.87 4.37
N ARG A 154 5.46 -13.38 5.46
CA ARG A 154 5.74 -12.92 6.83
C ARG A 154 6.04 -14.09 7.74
N LYS A 155 7.12 -13.96 8.51
CA LYS A 155 7.57 -14.96 9.49
C LYS A 155 7.76 -14.29 10.84
N TYR A 156 7.15 -14.87 11.86
CA TYR A 156 7.26 -14.43 13.24
C TYR A 156 7.86 -15.55 14.09
N ILE A 157 9.07 -15.32 14.58
CA ILE A 157 9.85 -16.29 15.36
C ILE A 157 9.79 -15.84 16.82
N GLN A 158 9.33 -16.74 17.69
CA GLN A 158 9.40 -16.52 19.13
C GLN A 158 10.86 -16.67 19.57
N ILE A 159 11.45 -15.60 20.09
CA ILE A 159 12.79 -15.68 20.68
C ILE A 159 12.66 -16.24 22.10
N HIS A 160 11.84 -15.58 22.92
CA HIS A 160 11.56 -16.00 24.29
C HIS A 160 10.29 -15.32 24.81
N LYS A 161 9.39 -16.07 25.44
CA LYS A 161 8.10 -15.55 25.95
C LYS A 161 7.37 -14.70 24.89
N SER A 162 7.20 -13.40 25.15
CA SER A 162 6.53 -12.44 24.28
C SER A 162 7.49 -11.67 23.35
N PHE A 163 8.81 -11.90 23.45
CA PHE A 163 9.80 -11.31 22.55
C PHE A 163 9.78 -12.03 21.19
N VAL A 164 9.55 -11.25 20.13
CA VAL A 164 9.36 -11.78 18.77
C VAL A 164 10.35 -11.13 17.80
N TRP A 165 10.91 -11.96 16.92
CA TRP A 165 11.58 -11.51 15.72
C TRP A 165 10.62 -11.66 14.53
N ALA A 166 10.24 -10.54 13.94
CA ALA A 166 9.24 -10.48 12.88
C ALA A 166 9.91 -10.04 11.58
N ASN A 167 9.70 -10.82 10.51
CA ASN A 167 10.28 -10.57 9.19
C ASN A 167 9.18 -10.54 8.14
N ARG A 168 9.31 -9.64 7.15
CA ARG A 168 8.43 -9.52 6.00
C ARG A 168 9.27 -9.41 4.73
N ILE A 169 8.86 -10.13 3.70
CA ILE A 169 9.37 -10.02 2.35
C ILE A 169 8.18 -9.74 1.44
N ALA A 170 8.23 -8.68 0.66
CA ALA A 170 7.18 -8.34 -0.28
C ALA A 170 7.80 -7.94 -1.62
N GLY A 171 7.12 -8.30 -2.71
CA GLY A 171 7.54 -7.90 -4.04
C GLY A 171 6.35 -7.94 -4.99
N SER A 172 6.39 -7.07 -5.98
CA SER A 172 5.35 -7.00 -7.00
C SER A 172 5.89 -6.43 -8.29
N SER A 173 5.28 -6.82 -9.40
CA SER A 173 5.60 -6.39 -10.75
C SER A 173 4.30 -6.10 -11.49
N SER A 174 4.25 -4.99 -12.22
CA SER A 174 3.16 -4.66 -13.13
C SER A 174 3.63 -4.63 -14.58
N PHE A 175 2.82 -5.14 -15.50
CA PHE A 175 3.10 -5.25 -16.92
C PHE A 175 1.81 -5.24 -17.74
N GLY A 176 1.92 -5.14 -19.06
CA GLY A 176 0.79 -4.89 -19.96
C GLY A 176 1.05 -3.67 -20.82
N THR A 177 0.03 -3.20 -21.53
CA THR A 177 0.12 -1.90 -22.21
C THR A 177 0.11 -0.75 -21.21
N GLN A 178 -0.58 -0.95 -20.08
CA GLN A 178 -0.69 -0.03 -18.96
C GLN A 178 0.01 -0.60 -17.73
N ARG A 179 0.46 0.27 -16.83
CA ARG A 179 1.26 -0.10 -15.66
C ARG A 179 0.73 0.53 -14.36
N LEU A 180 1.05 -0.12 -13.26
CA LEU A 180 0.87 0.37 -11.89
C LEU A 180 2.24 0.82 -11.38
N ILE A 181 2.36 2.07 -10.94
CA ILE A 181 3.57 2.58 -10.31
C ILE A 181 3.58 2.31 -8.81
N TYR A 182 4.72 1.87 -8.31
CA TYR A 182 5.01 1.70 -6.90
C TYR A 182 5.89 2.84 -6.40
N TYR A 183 5.37 3.64 -5.46
CA TYR A 183 6.14 4.66 -4.77
C TYR A 183 6.68 4.10 -3.45
N MET A 184 7.99 3.85 -3.39
CA MET A 184 8.63 3.34 -2.19
C MET A 184 8.98 4.48 -1.23
N GLY A 185 8.79 4.24 0.07
CA GLY A 185 9.20 5.17 1.13
C GLY A 185 8.10 5.39 2.17
N GLY A 186 8.53 5.70 3.40
CA GLY A 186 7.63 5.99 4.51
C GLY A 186 6.99 4.73 5.10
N VAL A 187 5.84 4.91 5.74
CA VAL A 187 5.08 3.83 6.39
C VAL A 187 3.59 3.88 6.02
N ASP A 188 2.91 2.75 6.15
CA ASP A 188 1.45 2.68 5.99
C ASP A 188 0.72 3.52 7.04
N ASN A 189 -0.33 4.23 6.60
CA ASN A 189 -1.13 5.12 7.44
C ASN A 189 -0.28 6.16 8.19
N TRP A 190 0.72 6.74 7.52
CA TRP A 190 1.56 7.80 8.07
C TRP A 190 0.77 9.11 8.18
N MET A 191 0.54 9.57 9.42
CA MET A 191 -0.26 10.77 9.73
C MET A 191 0.24 12.05 9.06
N PHE A 192 1.55 12.18 8.85
CA PHE A 192 2.20 13.37 8.31
C PHE A 192 3.11 13.00 7.14
N ALA A 193 2.56 12.18 6.23
CA ALA A 193 3.29 11.72 5.06
C ALA A 193 3.83 12.89 4.23
N LYS A 194 5.10 12.78 3.84
CA LYS A 194 5.76 13.72 2.94
C LYS A 194 6.18 12.97 1.69
N PHE A 195 5.86 13.52 0.53
CA PHE A 195 6.27 13.01 -0.77
C PHE A 195 7.54 13.72 -1.24
N ASN A 196 8.43 13.00 -1.93
CA ASN A 196 9.61 13.55 -2.57
C ASN A 196 9.34 13.76 -4.07
N PRO A 197 9.15 15.00 -4.55
CA PRO A 197 8.88 15.27 -5.96
C PRO A 197 10.15 15.23 -6.84
N HIS A 198 11.35 15.11 -6.26
CA HIS A 198 12.60 15.20 -7.02
C HIS A 198 13.03 13.89 -7.69
N VAL A 199 12.44 12.76 -7.30
CA VAL A 199 12.68 11.47 -7.97
C VAL A 199 11.69 11.38 -9.13
N GLN A 200 12.22 11.47 -10.35
CA GLN A 200 11.42 11.44 -11.57
C GLN A 200 10.76 10.07 -11.74
N VAL A 201 9.62 10.08 -12.40
CA VAL A 201 8.90 8.89 -12.85
C VAL A 201 9.24 8.66 -14.32
N ASP A 202 9.27 7.41 -14.77
CA ASP A 202 9.45 7.11 -16.18
C ASP A 202 8.22 7.57 -16.99
N GLU A 203 8.36 8.67 -17.73
CA GLU A 203 7.30 9.24 -18.57
C GLU A 203 7.04 8.42 -19.84
N GLU A 204 7.96 7.52 -20.23
CA GLU A 204 7.74 6.63 -21.38
C GLU A 204 6.77 5.48 -21.06
N GLN A 205 6.49 5.23 -19.78
CA GLN A 205 5.58 4.18 -19.34
C GLN A 205 4.18 4.76 -19.09
N ASP A 206 3.15 4.10 -19.63
CA ASP A 206 1.75 4.46 -19.37
C ASP A 206 1.31 3.99 -17.97
N PHE A 207 1.55 4.79 -16.94
CA PHE A 207 1.14 4.51 -15.56
C PHE A 207 -0.28 5.03 -15.28
N ILE A 208 -1.24 4.11 -15.16
CA ILE A 208 -2.66 4.45 -14.93
C ILE A 208 -3.07 4.43 -13.45
N TYR A 209 -2.34 3.68 -12.62
CA TYR A 209 -2.60 3.54 -11.20
C TYR A 209 -1.30 3.73 -10.44
N GLN A 210 -1.44 4.15 -9.18
CA GLN A 210 -0.33 4.33 -8.26
C GLN A 210 -0.63 3.67 -6.91
N THR A 211 0.40 3.12 -6.28
CA THR A 211 0.32 2.58 -4.93
C THR A 211 1.63 2.80 -4.18
N LEU A 212 1.57 2.68 -2.85
CA LEU A 212 2.74 2.78 -1.99
C LEU A 212 3.41 1.40 -1.83
N ALA A 213 4.74 1.39 -1.89
CA ALA A 213 5.57 0.25 -1.52
C ALA A 213 6.17 0.49 -0.13
N THR A 214 5.47 0.01 0.89
CA THR A 214 5.70 0.24 2.32
C THR A 214 5.87 -1.07 3.09
N ASN A 215 6.58 -1.08 4.23
CA ASN A 215 7.25 0.05 4.87
C ASN A 215 8.70 0.18 4.41
N MET A 216 9.14 1.40 4.12
CA MET A 216 10.55 1.71 3.90
C MET A 216 10.90 2.95 4.74
N ARG A 217 11.15 2.71 6.04
CA ARG A 217 11.37 3.76 7.04
C ARG A 217 12.70 4.49 6.82
N GLY A 218 12.75 5.75 7.24
CA GLY A 218 13.91 6.62 7.07
C GLY A 218 13.84 7.51 5.84
N PHE A 219 12.81 7.33 5.00
CA PHE A 219 12.60 8.09 3.77
C PHE A 219 11.21 8.70 3.65
N ARG A 220 11.16 9.86 3.00
CA ARG A 220 9.91 10.38 2.42
C ARG A 220 9.37 9.39 1.38
N GLN A 221 8.08 9.42 1.12
CA GLN A 221 7.49 8.66 0.01
C GLN A 221 8.15 9.06 -1.30
N ASN A 222 8.29 8.12 -2.23
CA ASN A 222 8.98 8.29 -3.51
C ASN A 222 10.50 8.52 -3.36
N ILE A 223 11.18 7.71 -2.53
CA ILE A 223 12.66 7.62 -2.60
C ILE A 223 13.12 6.79 -3.80
N ARG A 224 12.32 5.78 -4.17
CA ARG A 224 12.47 4.94 -5.37
C ARG A 224 11.08 4.73 -5.95
N ASN A 225 10.97 4.62 -7.27
CA ASN A 225 9.72 4.29 -7.92
C ASN A 225 9.93 3.41 -9.16
N GLY A 226 8.84 2.79 -9.61
CA GLY A 226 8.80 2.04 -10.86
C GLY A 226 7.65 1.05 -10.91
N ASN A 227 7.59 0.27 -11.98
CA ASN A 227 6.57 -0.78 -12.15
C ASN A 227 6.89 -2.08 -11.39
N ASN A 228 8.08 -2.17 -10.80
CA ASN A 228 8.51 -3.28 -9.96
C ASN A 228 8.96 -2.77 -8.59
N PHE A 229 8.77 -3.58 -7.55
CA PHE A 229 9.42 -3.35 -6.27
C PHE A 229 9.77 -4.65 -5.55
N PHE A 230 10.77 -4.55 -4.67
CA PHE A 230 11.11 -5.58 -3.70
C PHE A 230 11.41 -4.91 -2.36
N LEU A 231 10.94 -5.52 -1.28
CA LEU A 231 11.05 -5.00 0.08
C LEU A 231 11.29 -6.14 1.07
N PHE A 232 12.24 -5.93 1.97
CA PHE A 232 12.48 -6.77 3.13
C PHE A 232 12.49 -5.92 4.40
N ASN A 233 11.70 -6.33 5.39
CA ASN A 233 11.64 -5.71 6.71
C ASN A 233 11.95 -6.75 7.78
N THR A 234 12.74 -6.35 8.77
CA THR A 234 13.05 -7.12 9.96
C THR A 234 12.82 -6.27 11.21
N GLU A 235 12.15 -6.83 12.20
CA GLU A 235 11.81 -6.15 13.45
C GLU A 235 12.04 -7.07 14.65
N LEU A 236 12.79 -6.58 15.64
CA LEU A 236 12.85 -7.15 16.98
C LEU A 236 11.82 -6.43 17.85
N ARG A 237 10.80 -7.16 18.28
CA ARG A 237 9.62 -6.63 18.98
C ARG A 237 9.64 -7.02 20.44
N PHE A 238 10.08 -6.12 21.31
CA PHE A 238 10.22 -6.36 22.74
C PHE A 238 9.10 -5.71 23.56
N PRO A 239 8.03 -6.46 23.93
CA PRO A 239 6.92 -5.93 24.72
C PRO A 239 7.31 -5.82 26.20
N LEU A 240 7.93 -4.69 26.55
CA LEU A 240 8.65 -4.44 27.81
C LEU A 240 7.88 -4.89 29.07
N ILE A 241 6.69 -4.32 29.31
CA ILE A 241 5.94 -4.60 30.55
C ILE A 241 5.38 -6.02 30.56
N LYS A 242 4.81 -6.46 29.44
CA LYS A 242 4.23 -7.80 29.30
C LYS A 242 5.29 -8.90 29.45
N TYR A 243 6.53 -8.65 29.07
CA TYR A 243 7.62 -9.62 29.17
C TYR A 243 8.01 -9.94 30.62
N PHE A 244 8.02 -8.93 31.50
CA PHE A 244 8.38 -9.08 32.91
C PHE A 244 7.18 -9.32 33.83
N SER A 245 5.96 -8.97 33.41
CA SER A 245 4.77 -9.17 34.24
C SER A 245 4.35 -10.64 34.32
N PRO A 246 4.24 -11.22 35.53
CA PRO A 246 3.72 -12.59 35.71
C PRO A 246 2.19 -12.66 35.55
N LYS A 247 1.48 -11.52 35.63
CA LYS A 247 0.02 -11.42 35.53
C LYS A 247 -0.39 -10.59 34.30
N PRO A 248 -1.58 -10.83 33.71
CA PRO A 248 -2.11 -9.97 32.66
C PRO A 248 -2.23 -8.51 33.13
N VAL A 249 -1.72 -7.58 32.31
CA VAL A 249 -1.79 -6.14 32.60
C VAL A 249 -3.13 -5.61 32.09
N LYS A 250 -3.94 -5.01 32.97
CA LYS A 250 -5.29 -4.52 32.61
C LYS A 250 -5.26 -3.30 31.66
N SER A 251 -4.27 -2.42 31.81
CA SER A 251 -4.14 -1.23 30.97
C SER A 251 -3.73 -1.62 29.55
N ALA A 252 -4.53 -1.24 28.55
CA ALA A 252 -4.24 -1.50 27.14
C ALA A 252 -2.91 -0.87 26.69
N PHE A 253 -2.57 0.31 27.23
CA PHE A 253 -1.31 0.97 26.96
C PHE A 253 -0.13 0.12 27.46
N TRP A 254 -0.08 -0.18 28.75
CA TRP A 254 1.05 -0.92 29.33
C TRP A 254 1.15 -2.36 28.84
N ASN A 255 0.02 -3.01 28.57
CA ASN A 255 -0.01 -4.37 28.04
C ASN A 255 0.54 -4.47 26.61
N ASN A 256 0.40 -3.40 25.82
CA ASN A 256 0.82 -3.35 24.42
C ASN A 256 2.09 -2.50 24.20
N PHE A 257 2.64 -1.90 25.25
CA PHE A 257 3.84 -1.08 25.18
C PHE A 257 5.04 -1.93 24.76
N MET A 258 5.66 -1.56 23.64
CA MET A 258 6.70 -2.34 22.99
C MET A 258 7.81 -1.42 22.46
N ILE A 259 9.05 -1.82 22.72
CA ILE A 259 10.24 -1.23 22.12
C ILE A 259 10.63 -2.09 20.93
N ILE A 260 11.05 -1.44 19.84
CA ILE A 260 11.35 -2.09 18.58
C ILE A 260 12.69 -1.64 18.06
N GLY A 261 13.52 -2.60 17.66
CA GLY A 261 14.64 -2.35 16.76
C GLY A 261 14.28 -2.88 15.38
N PHE A 262 14.54 -2.13 14.32
CA PHE A 262 14.17 -2.54 12.97
C PHE A 262 15.22 -2.22 11.92
N GLY A 263 15.17 -2.99 10.84
CA GLY A 263 15.93 -2.80 9.62
C GLY A 263 15.05 -3.07 8.41
N ASP A 264 15.16 -2.22 7.41
CA ASP A 264 14.42 -2.23 6.16
C ASP A 264 15.42 -2.15 5.01
N ILE A 265 15.17 -2.90 3.95
CA ILE A 265 15.94 -2.81 2.70
C ILE A 265 14.96 -2.98 1.55
N GLY A 266 15.07 -2.15 0.53
CA GLY A 266 14.15 -2.19 -0.58
C GLY A 266 14.66 -1.47 -1.82
N THR A 267 13.99 -1.76 -2.93
CA THR A 267 14.19 -1.07 -4.20
C THR A 267 12.88 -1.07 -4.99
N ALA A 268 12.67 0.00 -5.75
CA ALA A 268 11.64 0.08 -6.77
C ALA A 268 12.30 0.59 -8.06
N TRP A 269 11.94 0.00 -9.19
CA TRP A 269 12.62 0.26 -10.45
C TRP A 269 11.71 0.05 -11.66
N THR A 270 12.10 0.67 -12.77
CA THR A 270 11.56 0.40 -14.10
C THR A 270 12.53 -0.42 -14.93
N GLY A 271 12.00 -1.33 -15.75
CA GLY A 271 12.79 -2.19 -16.62
C GLY A 271 13.08 -3.59 -16.05
N PRO A 272 13.98 -4.35 -16.67
CA PRO A 272 14.17 -5.77 -16.39
C PRO A 272 14.80 -6.06 -15.02
N ASN A 273 15.62 -5.15 -14.49
CA ASN A 273 16.25 -5.28 -13.18
C ASN A 273 16.60 -3.89 -12.60
N PRO A 274 16.86 -3.78 -11.28
CA PRO A 274 17.10 -2.49 -10.63
C PRO A 274 18.32 -1.69 -11.15
N PHE A 275 19.31 -2.39 -11.71
CA PHE A 275 20.58 -1.80 -12.18
C PHE A 275 20.59 -1.53 -13.69
N SER A 276 19.45 -1.72 -14.37
CA SER A 276 19.32 -1.47 -15.80
C SER A 276 19.38 0.03 -16.11
N ASP A 277 20.05 0.43 -17.19
CA ASP A 277 20.09 1.83 -17.68
C ASP A 277 18.70 2.39 -18.04
N LYS A 278 17.72 1.49 -18.24
CA LYS A 278 16.29 1.84 -18.40
C LYS A 278 15.61 2.28 -17.11
N ASN A 279 16.26 2.17 -15.95
CA ASN A 279 15.70 2.60 -14.69
C ASN A 279 15.67 4.13 -14.64
N ALA A 280 14.47 4.71 -14.50
CA ALA A 280 14.28 6.16 -14.40
C ALA A 280 15.04 6.79 -13.23
N LEU A 281 15.42 6.00 -12.21
CA LEU A 281 16.28 6.46 -11.12
C LEU A 281 17.58 7.12 -11.61
N PHE A 282 18.17 6.60 -12.69
CA PHE A 282 19.47 7.08 -13.18
C PHE A 282 19.35 8.31 -14.06
N LYS A 283 18.16 8.68 -14.53
CA LYS A 283 17.97 9.80 -15.45
C LYS A 283 17.36 10.97 -14.70
N LYS A 284 17.97 12.14 -14.83
CA LYS A 284 17.38 13.40 -14.41
C LYS A 284 17.38 14.37 -15.57
N ASN A 285 16.21 14.57 -16.17
CA ASN A 285 16.03 15.56 -17.23
C ASN A 285 15.77 16.94 -16.62
N ILE A 286 16.61 17.90 -16.95
CA ILE A 286 16.46 19.31 -16.58
C ILE A 286 16.25 20.09 -17.86
N TYR A 287 15.05 20.67 -18.00
CA TYR A 287 14.73 21.55 -19.11
C TYR A 287 14.92 23.02 -18.70
N GLN A 288 15.85 23.71 -19.36
CA GLN A 288 16.04 25.14 -19.24
C GLN A 288 16.14 25.72 -20.65
N ASN A 289 15.00 26.16 -21.18
CA ASN A 289 14.85 26.70 -22.54
C ASN A 289 16.05 27.62 -22.92
N PRO A 290 16.80 27.34 -24.00
CA PRO A 290 16.58 26.34 -25.06
C PRO A 290 17.28 24.98 -24.88
N VAL A 291 17.84 24.68 -23.71
CA VAL A 291 18.67 23.50 -23.47
C VAL A 291 17.91 22.46 -22.64
N GLU A 292 17.99 21.20 -23.08
CA GLU A 292 17.61 20.02 -22.30
C GLU A 292 18.89 19.29 -21.86
N ILE A 293 19.04 19.06 -20.56
CA ILE A 293 20.19 18.35 -19.98
C ILE A 293 19.69 17.08 -19.31
N THR A 294 20.10 15.92 -19.82
CA THR A 294 19.92 14.63 -19.13
C THR A 294 21.15 14.33 -18.29
N ILE A 295 21.00 14.37 -16.97
CA ILE A 295 22.04 13.95 -16.03
C ILE A 295 21.86 12.45 -15.79
N ILE A 296 22.93 11.68 -16.01
CA ILE A 296 22.98 10.26 -15.68
C ILE A 296 23.66 10.11 -14.32
N ASN A 297 22.89 9.77 -13.29
CA ASN A 297 23.39 9.54 -11.93
C ASN A 297 23.70 8.05 -11.72
N GLN A 298 24.83 7.76 -11.08
CA GLN A 298 25.17 6.43 -10.58
C GLN A 298 24.71 6.30 -9.13
N ASP A 299 23.40 6.23 -8.94
CA ASP A 299 22.82 5.91 -7.63
C ASP A 299 22.76 4.40 -7.41
N ASP A 300 22.86 3.94 -6.17
CA ASP A 300 22.52 2.57 -5.83
C ASP A 300 20.98 2.43 -5.84
N PRO A 301 20.38 1.56 -6.66
CA PRO A 301 18.94 1.37 -6.67
C PRO A 301 18.41 0.80 -5.35
N ILE A 302 19.26 0.17 -4.55
CA ILE A 302 18.91 -0.38 -3.24
C ILE A 302 19.06 0.72 -2.18
N VAL A 303 18.01 0.87 -1.37
CA VAL A 303 18.01 1.75 -0.20
C VAL A 303 17.77 0.94 1.07
N GLY A 304 18.40 1.37 2.16
CA GLY A 304 18.26 0.75 3.46
C GLY A 304 17.70 1.73 4.48
N GLY A 305 17.14 1.24 5.57
CA GLY A 305 16.66 2.06 6.67
C GLY A 305 16.75 1.28 7.96
N TYR A 306 17.21 1.90 9.04
CA TYR A 306 17.26 1.24 10.34
C TYR A 306 16.85 2.21 11.43
N GLY A 307 16.45 1.68 12.58
CA GLY A 307 16.05 2.57 13.66
C GLY A 307 15.41 1.88 14.85
N LEU A 308 14.83 2.73 15.69
CA LEU A 308 14.15 2.35 16.91
C LEU A 308 12.72 2.87 16.89
N GLY A 309 11.81 2.10 17.46
CA GLY A 309 10.39 2.44 17.50
C GLY A 309 9.75 2.11 18.84
N LEU A 310 8.68 2.83 19.13
CA LEU A 310 7.78 2.58 20.25
C LEU A 310 6.39 2.28 19.70
N ARG A 311 5.73 1.26 20.26
CA ARG A 311 4.35 0.93 19.92
C ARG A 311 3.51 0.78 21.17
N SER A 312 2.24 1.18 21.09
CA SER A 312 1.27 0.96 22.15
C SER A 312 -0.15 1.17 21.65
N THR A 313 -1.14 0.82 22.49
CA THR A 313 -2.54 1.15 22.23
C THR A 313 -2.97 2.34 23.08
N ILE A 314 -3.45 3.40 22.44
CA ILE A 314 -3.92 4.63 23.06
C ILE A 314 -5.34 4.89 22.55
N PHE A 315 -6.31 5.04 23.46
CA PHE A 315 -7.74 5.25 23.13
C PHE A 315 -8.32 4.23 22.13
N GLY A 316 -7.86 2.98 22.17
CA GLY A 316 -8.28 1.92 21.24
C GLY A 316 -7.54 1.90 19.90
N TYR A 317 -6.76 2.94 19.58
CA TYR A 317 -5.91 2.99 18.39
C TYR A 317 -4.53 2.42 18.68
N TYR A 318 -4.01 1.60 17.75
CA TYR A 318 -2.65 1.10 17.83
C TYR A 318 -1.70 2.09 17.16
N ILE A 319 -0.84 2.72 17.96
CA ILE A 319 0.05 3.79 17.53
C ILE A 319 1.47 3.25 17.42
N ARG A 320 2.16 3.64 16.34
CA ARG A 320 3.59 3.39 16.11
C ARG A 320 4.33 4.71 15.97
N ALA A 321 5.38 4.89 16.75
CA ALA A 321 6.30 6.01 16.70
C ALA A 321 7.70 5.49 16.38
N ASP A 322 8.16 5.68 15.14
CA ASP A 322 9.42 5.11 14.64
C ASP A 322 10.41 6.24 14.29
N TRP A 323 11.64 6.17 14.81
CA TRP A 323 12.77 7.03 14.44
C TRP A 323 13.74 6.23 13.58
N ALA A 324 13.90 6.63 12.32
CA ALA A 324 14.63 5.87 11.32
C ALA A 324 15.70 6.68 10.61
N TRP A 325 16.88 6.11 10.44
CA TRP A 325 17.94 6.63 9.60
C TRP A 325 17.89 5.93 8.25
N GLY A 326 17.64 6.69 7.19
CA GLY A 326 17.74 6.19 5.82
C GLY A 326 19.19 6.07 5.39
N VAL A 327 19.52 5.03 4.63
CA VAL A 327 20.83 4.75 4.03
C VAL A 327 20.67 4.75 2.52
N VAL A 328 21.37 5.66 1.84
CA VAL A 328 21.39 5.77 0.37
C VAL A 328 22.84 5.71 -0.08
N ASN A 329 23.14 4.91 -1.10
CA ASN A 329 24.50 4.74 -1.63
C ASN A 329 25.51 4.35 -0.52
N GLY A 330 25.07 3.53 0.46
CA GLY A 330 25.87 3.12 1.62
C GLY A 330 26.06 4.19 2.70
N ILE A 331 25.53 5.42 2.52
CA ILE A 331 25.72 6.54 3.44
C ILE A 331 24.46 6.72 4.30
N PRO A 332 24.56 6.61 5.63
CA PRO A 332 23.44 6.88 6.53
C PRO A 332 23.15 8.38 6.62
N ALA A 333 21.87 8.73 6.74
CA ALA A 333 21.44 10.10 6.94
C ALA A 333 21.94 10.64 8.29
N ASN A 334 22.27 11.94 8.34
CA ASN A 334 22.77 12.57 9.58
C ASN A 334 21.70 12.71 10.67
N LYS A 335 20.41 12.74 10.29
CA LYS A 335 19.28 12.93 11.21
C LYS A 335 18.24 11.83 10.99
N PRO A 336 17.63 11.29 12.07
CA PRO A 336 16.54 10.36 11.93
C PRO A 336 15.29 11.07 11.41
N MET A 337 14.50 10.35 10.62
CA MET A 337 13.16 10.74 10.24
C MET A 337 12.15 10.11 11.20
N PHE A 338 11.24 10.93 11.71
CA PHE A 338 10.16 10.49 12.60
C PHE A 338 8.92 10.09 11.81
N ASN A 339 8.39 8.90 12.10
CA ASN A 339 7.14 8.40 11.54
C ASN A 339 6.14 8.13 12.66
N LEU A 340 4.92 8.64 12.49
CA LEU A 340 3.78 8.36 13.37
C LEU A 340 2.67 7.72 12.54
N SER A 341 2.31 6.47 12.84
CA SER A 341 1.30 5.72 12.08
C SER A 341 0.33 4.96 12.95
N LEU A 342 -0.86 4.71 12.39
CA LEU A 342 -1.97 3.98 13.03
C LEU A 342 -2.14 2.54 12.50
N SER A 343 -1.07 1.94 11.98
CA SER A 343 -1.06 0.59 11.43
C SER A 343 -0.69 -0.46 12.49
N LEU A 344 -1.31 -1.64 12.41
CA LEU A 344 -1.03 -2.75 13.33
C LEU A 344 0.30 -3.43 13.03
N ASP A 345 0.61 -3.72 11.77
CA ASP A 345 1.82 -4.46 11.37
C ASP A 345 2.68 -3.61 10.43
N PHE A 346 3.79 -4.17 9.92
CA PHE A 346 4.53 -3.54 8.82
C PHE A 346 3.60 -3.24 7.65
#